data_AF-A0A945MUP6-F1
#
_entry.id   AF-A0A945MUP6-F1
#
_cell.length_a   1.000
_cell.length_b   1.000
_cell.length_c   1.000
_cell.angle_alpha   90.00
_cell.angle_beta   90.00
_cell.angle_gamma   90.00
#
_symmetry.space_group_name_H-M   'P 1'
#
loop_
_entity.id
_entity.type
_entity.pdbx_description
1 polymer ?
#
loop_
_entity_poly.entity_id
_entity_poly.type
_entity_poly.pdbx_seq_one_letter_code
_entity_poly.pdbx_strand_id
1 'polypeptide(L)' 'MTTEKMQFGLAIRGQYAQDQDIRICFEEMMEECRQAEALGFDSITKTSHY' A
#
# COMPACT_ATOMS: atom_id res chain seq x y z
N MET A 1 7.65 -4.77 32.19
CA MET A 1 6.70 -3.99 31.38
C MET A 1 7.09 -4.23 29.94
N THR A 2 6.24 -4.88 29.15
CA THR A 2 6.53 -5.07 27.72
C THR A 2 6.41 -3.71 27.03
N THR A 3 7.52 -3.23 26.49
CA THR A 3 7.63 -1.97 25.76
C THR A 3 7.29 -2.20 24.30
N GLU A 4 6.17 -2.87 24.00
CA GLU A 4 5.84 -3.16 22.61
C GLU A 4 5.35 -1.89 21.92
N LYS A 5 6.05 -1.51 20.85
CA LYS A 5 5.72 -0.35 20.04
C LYS A 5 4.50 -0.69 19.18
N MET A 6 3.56 0.25 19.09
CA MET A 6 2.41 0.12 18.19
C MET A 6 2.86 -0.09 16.75
N GLN A 7 2.25 -1.07 16.08
CA GLN A 7 2.51 -1.42 14.69
C GLN A 7 1.48 -0.73 13.79
N PHE A 8 1.93 -0.16 12.68
CA PHE A 8 1.08 0.53 11.72
C PHE A 8 1.13 -0.16 10.36
N GLY A 9 -0.03 -0.50 9.82
CA GLY A 9 -0.19 -1.02 8.47
C GLY A 9 -0.81 0.00 7.52
N LEU A 10 -0.44 -0.07 6.24
CA LEU A 10 -1.03 0.72 5.16
C LEU A 10 -1.91 -0.17 4.28
N ALA A 11 -3.19 0.18 4.13
CA ALA A 11 -4.08 -0.46 3.19
C ALA A 11 -4.19 0.37 1.90
N ILE A 12 -3.64 -0.15 0.81
CA ILE A 12 -3.72 0.48 -0.51
C ILE A 12 -4.96 -0.04 -1.23
N ARG A 13 -5.80 0.88 -1.70
CA ARG A 13 -7.03 0.56 -2.45
C ARG A 13 -6.71 0.54 -3.95
N GLY A 14 -6.44 -0.64 -4.49
CA GLY A 14 -6.20 -0.84 -5.91
C GLY A 14 -7.50 -0.90 -6.71
N GLN A 15 -8.29 0.17 -6.69
CA GLN A 15 -9.50 0.32 -7.49
C GLN A 15 -9.26 1.39 -8.55
N TYR A 16 -9.39 1.00 -9.80
CA TYR A 16 -9.06 1.83 -10.96
C TYR A 16 -10.28 1.94 -11.88
N ALA A 17 -10.38 3.04 -12.63
CA ALA A 17 -11.38 3.21 -13.67
C ALA A 17 -11.11 2.26 -14.84
N GLN A 18 -12.17 1.93 -15.60
CA GLN A 18 -12.13 0.91 -16.66
C GLN A 18 -11.15 1.26 -17.80
N ASP A 19 -10.91 2.54 -18.04
CA ASP A 19 -10.04 3.08 -19.09
C ASP A 19 -8.61 3.38 -18.62
N GLN A 20 -8.30 3.18 -17.33
CA GLN A 20 -6.94 3.34 -16.84
C GLN A 20 -6.02 2.21 -17.30
N ASP A 21 -4.78 2.57 -17.64
CA ASP A 21 -3.75 1.58 -17.93
C ASP A 21 -3.28 0.92 -16.63
N ILE A 22 -3.68 -0.33 -16.44
CA ILE A 22 -3.36 -1.10 -15.24
C ILE A 22 -1.86 -1.24 -14.97
N ARG A 23 -1.01 -1.12 -16.00
CA ARG A 23 0.45 -1.18 -15.85
C ARG A 23 0.97 0.06 -15.16
N ILE A 24 0.44 1.24 -15.51
CA ILE A 24 0.79 2.51 -14.86
C ILE A 24 0.32 2.47 -13.40
N CYS A 25 -0.92 2.06 -13.17
CA CYS A 25 -1.48 1.93 -11.83
C CYS A 25 -0.67 0.98 -10.94
N PHE A 26 -0.11 -0.09 -11.50
CA PHE A 26 0.79 -0.98 -10.79
C PHE A 26 2.10 -0.31 -10.39
N GLU A 27 2.74 0.43 -11.31
CA GLU A 27 3.98 1.16 -11.01
C GLU A 27 3.76 2.23 -9.93
N GLU A 28 2.63 2.94 -9.98
CA GLU A 28 2.21 3.90 -8.96
C GLU A 28 2.04 3.21 -7.59
N MET A 29 1.33 2.09 -7.54
CA MET A 29 1.16 1.32 -6.30
C MET A 29 2.50 0.79 -5.76
N MET A 30 3.43 0.39 -6.63
CA MET A 30 4.76 -0.01 -6.21
C MET A 30 5.56 1.16 -5.62
N GLU A 31 5.35 2.39 -6.11
CA GLU A 31 5.94 3.59 -5.52
C GLU A 31 5.36 3.88 -4.14
N GLU A 32 4.03 3.78 -3.98
CA GLU A 32 3.38 3.88 -2.66
C GLU A 32 3.96 2.87 -1.66
N CYS A 33 4.22 1.63 -2.10
CA CYS A 33 4.85 0.61 -1.26
C CYS A 33 6.27 1.01 -0.81
N ARG A 34 7.10 1.53 -1.74
CA ARG A 34 8.46 1.99 -1.39
C ARG A 34 8.44 3.15 -0.41
N GLN A 35 7.51 4.09 -0.59
CA GLN A 35 7.35 5.21 0.33
C GLN A 35 6.87 4.74 1.71
N ALA A 36 5.94 3.78 1.77
CA ALA A 36 5.49 3.19 3.02
C ALA A 36 6.62 2.47 3.77
N GLU A 37 7.48 1.75 3.05
CA GLU A 37 8.70 1.14 3.63
C GLU A 37 9.64 2.21 4.19
N ALA A 38 9.91 3.28 3.44
CA ALA A 38 10.77 4.38 3.89
C ALA A 38 10.23 5.12 5.13
N LEU A 39 8.90 5.18 5.26
CA LEU A 39 8.21 5.77 6.42
C LEU A 39 8.12 4.84 7.63
N GLY A 40 8.53 3.57 7.49
CA GLY A 40 8.57 2.59 8.57
C GLY A 40 7.22 1.97 8.91
N PHE A 41 6.33 1.82 7.93
CA PHE A 41 5.13 0.99 8.10
C PHE A 41 5.53 -0.49 8.25
N ASP A 42 4.85 -1.20 9.14
CA ASP A 42 5.14 -2.59 9.46
C ASP A 42 4.47 -3.58 8.49
N SER A 43 3.43 -3.12 7.79
CA SER A 43 2.75 -3.93 6.77
C SER A 43 2.12 -3.08 5.68
N ILE A 44 2.02 -3.66 4.48
CA ILE A 44 1.27 -3.11 3.36
C ILE A 44 0.25 -4.17 2.93
N THR A 45 -1.01 -3.77 2.81
CA THR A 45 -2.10 -4.63 2.35
C THR A 45 -2.70 -4.02 1.09
N LYS A 46 -2.58 -4.72 -0.04
CA LYS A 46 -3.35 -4.38 -1.25
C LYS A 46 -4.77 -4.92 -1.10
N THR A 47 -5.75 -4.04 -1.24
CA THR A 47 -7.15 -4.42 -1.42
C THR A 47 -7.55 -4.25 -2.88
N SER A 48 -8.40 -5.13 -3.38
CA SER A 48 -8.95 -5.05 -4.72
C SER A 48 -10.38 -5.56 -4.66
N HIS A 49 -11.31 -4.77 -5.17
CA HIS A 49 -12.70 -5.17 -5.36
C HIS A 49 -13.04 -5.06 -6.85
N TYR A 50 -13.88 -5.98 -7.32
CA TYR A 50 -14.40 -6.00 -8.68
C TYR A 50 -15.40 -4.87 -8.92
#